data_AF-A0A6N0BSD1-F1
#
_entry.id   AF-A0A6N0BSD1-F1
#
_cell.length_a   1.000
_cell.length_b   1.000
_cell.length_c   1.000
_cell.angle_alpha   90.00
_cell.angle_beta   90.00
_cell.angle_gamma   90.00
#
_symmetry.space_group_name_H-M   'P 1'
#
loop_
_entity.id
_entity.type
_entity.pdbx_description
1 polymer ?
#
loop_
_entity_poly.entity_id
_entity_poly.type
_entity_poly.pdbx_seq_one_letter_code
_entity_poly.pdbx_strand_id
1 'polypeptide(L)'
;MSRQLARLTAVYNDLSDRYGPDDPVVVQLKEEVEHGQLLASVLPHGERRKEQRPPHLWAQRLGQARARLGSRPVTYGWTEN
;
A
#
# COMPACT_ATOMS: atom_id res chain seq x y z
N MET A 1 7.71 -12.63 2.95
CA MET A 1 6.90 -13.43 2.00
C MET A 1 5.51 -12.83 1.88
N SER A 2 5.01 -12.60 0.65
CA SER A 2 3.68 -12.01 0.42
C SER A 2 2.58 -13.05 0.69
N ARG A 3 1.41 -12.62 1.20
CA ARG A 3 0.26 -13.51 1.47
C ARG A 3 -0.23 -14.24 0.20
N GLN A 4 -0.08 -13.58 -0.94
CA GLN A 4 -0.43 -14.14 -2.25
C GLN A 4 0.49 -15.31 -2.63
N LEU A 5 1.80 -15.16 -2.43
CA LEU A 5 2.75 -16.23 -2.73
C LEU A 5 2.52 -17.46 -1.85
N ALA A 6 2.28 -17.24 -0.55
CA ALA A 6 1.96 -18.34 0.37
C ALA A 6 0.71 -19.12 -0.05
N ARG A 7 -0.32 -18.42 -0.57
CA ARG A 7 -1.52 -19.05 -1.09
C ARG A 7 -1.24 -19.86 -2.36
N LEU A 8 -0.49 -19.30 -3.31
CA LEU A 8 -0.13 -20.00 -4.54
C LEU A 8 0.68 -21.26 -4.27
N THR A 9 1.66 -21.20 -3.36
CA THR A 9 2.44 -22.37 -2.96
C THR A 9 1.57 -23.45 -2.29
N ALA A 10 0.61 -23.07 -1.46
CA ALA A 10 -0.31 -24.02 -0.84
C ALA A 10 -1.20 -24.72 -1.87
N VAL A 11 -1.72 -23.96 -2.86
CA VAL A 11 -2.54 -24.52 -3.94
C VAL A 11 -1.71 -25.43 -4.85
N TYR A 12 -0.46 -25.05 -5.16
CA TYR A 12 0.45 -25.89 -5.92
C TYR A 12 0.69 -27.25 -5.26
N ASN A 13 0.93 -27.27 -3.94
CA ASN A 13 1.13 -28.53 -3.23
C ASN A 13 -0.13 -29.43 -3.26
N ASP A 14 -1.32 -28.85 -3.07
CA ASP A 14 -2.58 -29.60 -3.10
C ASP A 14 -2.88 -30.15 -4.50
N LEU A 15 -2.62 -29.36 -5.56
CA LEU A 15 -2.83 -29.82 -6.94
C LEU A 15 -1.77 -30.84 -7.37
N SER A 16 -0.52 -30.64 -6.98
CA SER A 16 0.57 -31.59 -7.30
C SER A 16 0.34 -32.95 -6.65
N ASP A 17 -0.27 -33.01 -5.46
CA ASP A 17 -0.62 -34.26 -4.78
C ASP A 17 -1.80 -34.97 -5.46
N ARG A 18 -2.79 -34.21 -5.95
CA ARG A 18 -4.01 -34.76 -6.56
C ARG A 18 -3.86 -35.19 -8.01
N TYR A 19 -3.17 -34.38 -8.82
CA TYR A 19 -3.09 -34.54 -10.27
C TYR A 19 -1.70 -35.00 -10.74
N GLY A 20 -0.70 -34.95 -9.85
CA GLY A 20 0.68 -35.26 -10.17
C GLY A 20 1.46 -34.03 -10.67
N PRO A 21 2.80 -34.08 -10.62
CA PRO A 21 3.67 -32.96 -10.98
C PRO A 21 3.67 -32.64 -12.48
N ASP A 22 3.27 -33.59 -13.33
CA ASP A 22 3.30 -33.45 -14.80
C ASP A 22 1.96 -32.95 -15.37
N ASP A 23 0.95 -32.70 -14.53
CA ASP A 23 -0.31 -32.14 -14.99
C ASP A 23 -0.08 -30.71 -15.51
N PRO A 24 -0.62 -30.35 -16.70
CA PRO A 24 -0.38 -29.05 -17.32
C PRO A 24 -0.80 -27.86 -16.44
N VAL A 25 -1.80 -28.04 -15.55
CA VAL A 25 -2.22 -27.01 -14.60
C VAL A 25 -1.20 -26.84 -13.48
N VAL A 26 -0.63 -27.94 -12.99
CA VAL A 26 0.41 -27.94 -11.95
C VAL A 26 1.69 -27.30 -12.47
N VAL A 27 2.07 -27.59 -13.72
CA VAL A 27 3.24 -26.99 -14.39
C VAL A 27 3.07 -25.48 -14.55
N GLN A 28 1.94 -24.99 -15.05
CA GLN A 28 1.69 -23.54 -15.15
C GLN A 28 1.73 -22.86 -13.78
N LEU A 29 1.12 -23.48 -12.76
CA LEU A 29 1.09 -22.91 -11.42
C LEU A 29 2.48 -22.86 -10.78
N LYS A 30 3.34 -23.83 -11.10
CA LYS A 30 4.75 -23.82 -10.70
C LYS A 30 5.49 -22.60 -11.27
N GLU A 31 5.31 -22.32 -12.56
CA GLU A 31 5.91 -21.15 -13.22
C GLU A 31 5.44 -19.84 -12.58
N GLU A 32 4.15 -19.73 -12.21
CA GLU A 32 3.62 -18.56 -11.50
C GLU A 32 4.24 -18.38 -10.11
N VAL A 33 4.43 -19.47 -9.36
CA VAL A 33 5.09 -19.43 -8.04
C VAL A 33 6.54 -18.99 -8.17
N GLU A 34 7.28 -19.53 -9.13
CA GLU A 34 8.68 -19.18 -9.39
C GLU A 34 8.82 -17.72 -9.82
N HIS A 35 7.94 -17.25 -10.72
CA HIS A 35 7.90 -15.85 -11.14
C HIS A 35 7.58 -14.91 -9.97
N GLY A 36 6.61 -15.28 -9.12
CA GLY A 36 6.28 -14.53 -7.90
C GLY A 36 7.44 -14.47 -6.90
N GLN A 37 8.23 -15.54 -6.78
CA GLN A 37 9.43 -15.57 -5.93
C GLN A 37 10.53 -14.67 -6.47
N LEU A 38 10.77 -14.70 -7.77
CA LEU A 38 11.73 -13.82 -8.44
C LEU A 38 11.35 -12.34 -8.24
N LEU A 39 10.09 -11.96 -8.47
CA LEU A 39 9.61 -10.60 -8.22
C LEU A 39 9.76 -10.19 -6.75
N ALA A 40 9.49 -11.10 -5.81
CA ALA A 40 9.68 -10.83 -4.39
C ALA A 40 11.15 -10.62 -3.99
N SER A 41 12.09 -11.23 -4.74
CA SER A 41 13.54 -11.05 -4.55
C SER A 41 14.10 -9.81 -5.26
N VAL A 42 13.56 -9.45 -6.42
CA VAL A 42 14.01 -8.33 -7.26
C VAL A 42 13.47 -6.99 -6.77
N LEU A 43 12.32 -6.97 -6.09
CA LEU A 43 11.89 -5.78 -5.37
C LEU A 43 12.72 -5.68 -4.08
N PRO A 44 13.77 -4.81 -4.01
CA PRO A 44 14.31 -4.45 -2.70
C PRO A 44 13.09 -3.98 -1.93
N HIS A 45 12.82 -4.63 -0.78
CA HIS A 45 11.72 -4.27 0.09
C HIS A 45 11.70 -2.77 0.17
N GLY A 46 10.73 -2.15 -0.53
CA GLY A 46 10.78 -0.73 -0.82
C GLY A 46 11.10 -0.07 0.49
N GLU A 47 12.26 0.60 0.57
CA GLU A 47 12.64 1.34 1.76
C GLU A 47 11.39 2.08 2.13
N ARG A 48 10.74 1.63 3.21
CA ARG A 48 9.70 2.41 3.83
C ARG A 48 10.50 3.62 4.24
N ARG A 49 10.49 4.65 3.39
CA ARG A 49 10.76 6.01 3.78
C ARG A 49 9.73 6.24 4.87
N LYS A 50 10.10 5.85 6.10
CA LYS A 50 9.60 6.46 7.30
C LYS A 50 10.11 7.88 7.13
N GLU A 51 9.39 8.66 6.33
CA GLU A 51 9.31 10.08 6.54
C GLU A 51 8.72 10.21 7.94
N GLN A 52 9.57 10.06 8.95
CA GLN A 52 9.35 10.64 10.27
C GLN A 52 9.44 12.15 10.03
N ARG A 53 8.47 12.71 9.30
CA ARG A 53 8.28 14.15 9.32
C ARG A 53 7.92 14.47 10.75
N PRO A 54 8.72 15.29 11.44
CA PRO A 54 8.34 15.73 12.76
C PRO A 54 6.96 16.40 12.65
N PRO A 55 5.97 16.04 13.48
CA PRO A 55 4.61 16.59 13.41
C PRO A 55 4.58 18.12 13.55
N HIS A 56 5.69 18.71 14.02
CA HIS A 56 5.88 20.12 14.30
C HIS A 56 5.79 21.03 13.06
N LEU A 57 6.16 20.54 11.87
CA LEU A 57 6.18 21.36 10.65
C LEU A 57 4.78 21.64 10.10
N TRP A 58 3.83 20.71 10.31
CA TRP A 58 2.43 20.93 9.90
C TRP A 58 1.76 21.97 10.79
N ALA A 59 2.00 21.90 12.10
CA ALA A 59 1.48 22.86 13.06
C ALA A 59 2.01 24.28 12.81
N GLN A 60 3.30 24.42 12.48
CA GLN A 60 3.88 25.73 12.13
C GLN A 60 3.26 26.32 10.86
N ARG A 61 3.07 25.51 9.81
CA ARG A 61 2.42 25.97 8.57
C ARG A 61 0.95 26.34 8.77
N LEU A 62 0.20 25.61 9.60
CA LEU A 62 -1.19 25.93 9.90
C LEU A 62 -1.32 27.23 10.73
N GLY A 63 -0.43 27.42 11.71
CA GLY A 63 -0.37 28.65 12.50
C GLY A 63 -0.03 29.87 11.64
N GLN A 64 0.93 29.75 10.73
CA GLN A 64 1.28 30.82 9.79
C GLN A 64 0.19 31.09 8.75
N ALA A 65 -0.49 30.05 8.25
CA ALA A 65 -1.64 30.22 7.35
C ALA A 65 -2.80 30.95 8.05
N ARG A 66 -3.07 30.60 9.31
CA ARG A 66 -4.10 31.26 10.15
C ARG A 66 -3.74 32.69 10.50
N ALA A 67 -2.45 33.00 10.72
CA ALA A 67 -1.98 34.36 10.95
C ALA A 67 -2.03 35.23 9.67
N ARG A 68 -1.80 34.62 8.48
CA ARG A 68 -1.91 35.30 7.18
C ARG A 68 -3.35 35.52 6.73
N LEU A 69 -4.25 34.60 7.07
CA LEU A 69 -5.69 34.74 6.89
C LEU A 69 -6.31 35.63 7.96
N GLY A 70 -5.58 36.69 8.34
CA GLY A 70 -5.95 37.66 9.37
C GLY A 70 -7.45 37.94 9.35
N SER A 71 -8.07 37.64 10.48
CA SER A 71 -9.33 38.15 10.99
C SER A 71 -10.09 39.07 10.02
N ARG A 72 -10.74 38.49 9.00
CA ARG A 72 -11.86 39.19 8.36
C ARG A 72 -13.06 38.94 9.27
N PRO A 73 -13.60 39.95 9.96
CA PRO A 73 -14.86 39.78 10.64
C PRO A 73 -15.91 39.39 9.58
N VAL A 74 -16.50 38.22 9.73
CA VAL A 74 -17.66 37.82 8.93
C VAL A 74 -18.82 38.70 9.41
N THR A 75 -19.08 39.80 8.72
CA THR A 75 -20.29 40.58 8.92
C THR A 75 -21.46 39.78 8.35
N TYR A 76 -22.18 39.07 9.21
CA TYR A 76 -23.52 38.58 8.88
C TYR A 76 -24.43 39.80 8.79
N GLY A 77 -24.70 40.26 7.57
CA GLY A 77 -25.74 41.26 7.31
C GLY A 77 -27.10 40.65 7.60
N TRP A 78 -27.66 40.93 8.77
CA TRP A 78 -29.09 40.77 9.01
C TRP A 78 -29.78 42.00 8.43
N THR A 79 -30.36 41.85 7.24
CA THR A 79 -31.38 42.78 6.75
C THR A 79 -32.68 42.48 7.49
N GLU A 80 -32.97 43.26 8.53
CA GLU A 80 -34.34 43.38 9.06
C GLU A 80 -35.19 44.16 8.04
N ASN A 81 -36.41 43.67 7.84
CA ASN A 81 -37.44 44.20 6.95
C ASN A 81 -38.39 45.11 7.74
#